data_AF-A0A3P3XL52-F1
#
_entry.id   AF-A0A3P3XL52-F1
#
_cell.length_a   1.000
_cell.length_b   1.000
_cell.length_c   1.000
_cell.angle_alpha   90.00
_cell.angle_beta   90.00
_cell.angle_gamma   90.00
#
_symmetry.space_group_name_H-M   'P 1'
#
loop_
_entity.id
_entity.type
_entity.pdbx_description
1 polymer ?
#
loop_
_entity_poly.entity_id
_entity_poly.type
_entity_poly.pdbx_seq_one_letter_code
_entity_poly.pdbx_strand_id
1 'polypeptide(L)'
;MLRLWAYLMWHNYLKPYRIRWPKGRRPATHAEASGIDATALENVYRSFFEERAFLTRSPLSPTMARSWKKEWRTPGKEEAEYLPKLALG
;
A
#
# COMPACT_ATOMS: atom_id res chain seq x y z
N MET A 1 -4.67 -0.32 11.18
CA MET A 1 -4.65 0.35 9.86
C MET A 1 -3.32 0.27 9.11
N LEU A 2 -2.14 0.37 9.74
CA LEU A 2 -0.86 0.27 9.00
C LEU A 2 -0.67 -1.06 8.27
N ARG A 3 -1.04 -2.18 8.90
CA ARG A 3 -1.03 -3.52 8.27
C ARG A 3 -1.99 -3.62 7.08
N LEU A 4 -3.06 -2.84 7.05
CA LEU A 4 -4.04 -2.86 5.95
C LEU A 4 -3.40 -2.35 4.66
N TRP A 5 -2.59 -1.30 4.72
CA TRP A 5 -1.91 -0.76 3.53
C TRP A 5 -0.92 -1.75 2.92
N ALA A 6 -0.08 -2.36 3.75
CA ALA A 6 0.81 -3.42 3.31
C ALA A 6 0.03 -4.62 2.72
N TYR A 7 -1.09 -4.97 3.35
CA TYR A 7 -1.95 -6.03 2.84
C TYR A 7 -2.59 -5.70 1.49
N LEU A 8 -3.15 -4.49 1.32
CA LEU A 8 -3.76 -4.06 0.06
C LEU A 8 -2.73 -4.02 -1.06
N MET A 9 -1.52 -3.51 -0.78
CA MET A 9 -0.42 -3.52 -1.73
C MET A 9 -0.08 -4.95 -2.16
N TRP A 10 0.14 -5.84 -1.20
CA TRP A 10 0.43 -7.24 -1.51
C TRP A 10 -0.71 -7.91 -2.27
N HIS A 11 -1.95 -7.78 -1.78
CA HIS A 11 -3.11 -8.49 -2.30
C HIS A 11 -3.45 -8.07 -3.73
N ASN A 12 -3.43 -6.76 -3.99
CA ASN A 12 -3.85 -6.22 -5.29
C ASN A 12 -2.72 -6.25 -6.31
N TYR A 13 -1.47 -6.06 -5.87
CA TYR A 13 -0.37 -5.81 -6.81
C TYR A 13 0.72 -6.88 -6.84
N LEU A 14 1.04 -7.52 -5.71
CA LEU A 14 2.19 -8.44 -5.64
C LEU A 14 1.78 -9.92 -5.57
N LYS A 15 0.53 -10.20 -5.21
CA LYS A 15 0.03 -11.57 -5.05
C LYS A 15 0.13 -12.32 -6.39
N PRO A 16 0.74 -13.52 -6.39
CA PRO A 16 0.83 -14.34 -7.60
C PRO A 16 -0.55 -14.72 -8.16
N TYR A 17 -0.76 -14.48 -9.44
CA TYR A 17 -1.87 -14.98 -10.23
C TYR A 17 -1.54 -16.39 -10.73
N ARG A 18 -2.18 -17.39 -10.11
CA ARG A 18 -1.88 -18.82 -10.37
C ARG A 18 -2.97 -19.55 -11.16
N ILE A 19 -4.07 -18.88 -11.50
CA ILE A 19 -5.19 -19.52 -12.19
C ILE A 19 -4.72 -19.99 -13.57
N ARG A 20 -4.72 -21.31 -13.78
CA ARG A 20 -4.28 -21.98 -15.03
C ARG A 20 -2.86 -21.59 -15.49
N TRP A 21 -1.99 -21.19 -14.56
CA TRP A 21 -0.64 -20.75 -14.93
C TRP A 21 0.26 -21.94 -15.33
N PRO A 22 1.09 -21.81 -16.39
CA PRO A 22 2.02 -22.87 -16.79
C PRO A 22 3.01 -23.24 -15.68
N LYS A 23 3.20 -24.55 -15.47
CA LYS A 23 4.24 -25.05 -14.56
C LYS A 23 5.63 -24.66 -15.08
N GLY A 24 6.56 -24.35 -14.17
CA GLY A 24 7.94 -24.00 -14.50
C GLY A 24 8.17 -22.55 -14.93
N ARG A 25 7.13 -21.71 -14.97
CA ARG A 25 7.27 -20.26 -15.20
C ARG A 25 6.93 -19.49 -13.93
N ARG A 26 7.59 -18.34 -13.73
CA ARG A 26 7.16 -17.37 -12.71
C ARG A 26 5.70 -16.99 -13.00
N PRO A 27 4.79 -17.09 -12.00
CA PRO A 27 3.44 -16.55 -12.14
C PRO A 27 3.49 -15.03 -12.28
N ALA A 28 2.70 -14.50 -13.21
CA ALA A 28 2.36 -13.08 -13.18
C ALA A 28 1.74 -12.72 -11.83
N THR A 29 1.83 -11.46 -11.41
CA THR A 29 1.02 -10.96 -10.30
C THR A 29 -0.42 -10.71 -10.75
N HIS A 30 -1.34 -10.54 -9.80
CA HIS A 30 -2.70 -10.10 -10.13
C HIS A 30 -2.72 -8.77 -10.91
N ALA A 31 -1.83 -7.83 -10.58
CA ALA A 31 -1.70 -6.57 -11.30
C ALA A 31 -1.21 -6.77 -12.73
N GLU A 32 -0.15 -7.55 -12.94
CA GLU A 32 0.37 -7.89 -14.26
C GLU A 32 -0.71 -8.59 -15.11
N ALA A 33 -1.45 -9.53 -14.50
CA ALA A 33 -2.57 -10.22 -15.17
C ALA A 33 -3.74 -9.28 -15.53
N SER A 34 -3.91 -8.17 -14.83
CA SER A 34 -4.88 -7.11 -15.17
C SER A 34 -4.36 -6.09 -16.20
N GLY A 35 -3.14 -6.28 -16.72
CA GLY A 35 -2.54 -5.41 -17.73
C GLY A 35 -1.71 -4.24 -17.18
N ILE A 36 -1.37 -4.25 -15.88
CA ILE A 36 -0.44 -3.27 -15.32
C ILE A 36 0.97 -3.64 -15.74
N ASP A 37 1.73 -2.66 -16.22
CA ASP A 37 3.13 -2.85 -16.60
C ASP A 37 4.00 -3.28 -15.40
N ALA A 38 4.84 -4.29 -15.62
CA ALA A 38 5.68 -4.87 -14.58
C ALA A 38 6.76 -3.90 -14.11
N THR A 39 7.32 -3.09 -15.02
CA THR A 39 8.36 -2.10 -14.68
C THR A 39 7.77 -0.95 -13.86
N ALA A 40 6.56 -0.50 -14.19
CA ALA A 40 5.83 0.47 -13.38
C ALA A 40 5.60 -0.06 -11.95
N LEU A 41 5.20 -1.33 -11.81
CA LEU A 41 5.01 -1.96 -10.50
C LEU A 41 6.32 -2.07 -9.70
N GLU A 42 7.41 -2.45 -10.35
CA GLU A 42 8.74 -2.53 -9.74
C GLU A 42 9.23 -1.16 -9.27
N ASN A 43 9.04 -0.11 -10.07
CA ASN A 43 9.39 1.25 -9.68
C ASN A 43 8.62 1.73 -8.45
N VAL A 44 7.31 1.44 -8.37
CA VAL A 44 6.49 1.75 -7.18
C VAL A 44 6.96 0.97 -5.96
N TYR A 45 7.30 -0.31 -6.14
CA TYR A 45 7.82 -1.11 -5.03
C TYR A 45 9.14 -0.57 -4.50
N ARG A 46 10.04 -0.16 -5.40
CA ARG A 46 11.34 0.42 -5.06
C ARG A 46 11.20 1.75 -4.32
N SER A 47 10.28 2.62 -4.74
CA SER A 47 10.07 3.91 -4.09
C SER A 47 9.62 3.80 -2.62
N PHE A 48 9.01 2.69 -2.19
CA PHE A 48 8.70 2.48 -0.77
C PHE A 48 9.93 2.41 0.14
N PHE A 49 11.08 2.05 -0.41
CA PHE A 49 12.33 1.91 0.34
C PHE A 49 13.31 3.05 0.06
N GLU A 50 13.23 3.65 -1.12
CA GLU A 50 14.14 4.73 -1.53
C GLU A 50 13.59 6.13 -1.25
N GLU A 51 12.26 6.28 -1.23
CA GLU A 51 11.61 7.58 -1.12
C GLU A 51 10.81 7.71 0.17
N ARG A 52 10.82 8.90 0.74
CA ARG A 52 9.96 9.25 1.87
C ARG A 52 8.66 9.87 1.34
N ALA A 53 7.54 9.22 1.60
CA ALA A 53 6.23 9.78 1.37
C ALA A 53 5.87 10.84 2.43
N PHE A 54 5.30 11.96 1.99
CA PHE A 54 4.78 13.03 2.84
C PHE A 54 3.30 13.24 2.57
N LEU A 55 2.51 13.47 3.62
CA LEU A 55 1.07 13.69 3.51
C LEU A 55 0.73 14.86 2.56
N THR A 56 1.47 15.96 2.65
CA THR A 56 1.29 17.18 1.84
C THR A 56 1.62 16.99 0.36
N ARG A 57 2.37 15.93 0.02
CA ARG A 57 2.85 15.64 -1.36
C ARG A 57 2.19 14.40 -1.95
N SER A 58 1.25 13.79 -1.25
CA SER A 58 0.60 12.55 -1.67
C SER A 58 -0.87 12.83 -2.03
N PRO A 59 -1.35 12.42 -3.22
CA PRO A 59 -2.73 12.62 -3.63
C PRO A 59 -3.66 11.60 -2.94
N LEU A 60 -3.81 11.73 -1.62
CA LEU A 60 -4.61 10.82 -0.81
C LEU A 60 -6.09 11.20 -0.82
N SER A 61 -6.98 10.21 -0.95
CA SER A 61 -8.41 10.43 -0.70
C SER A 61 -8.66 10.74 0.79
N PRO A 62 -9.83 11.30 1.15
CA PRO A 62 -10.14 11.62 2.55
C PRO A 62 -9.97 10.43 3.50
N THR A 63 -10.42 9.24 3.08
CA THR A 63 -10.28 8.00 3.84
C THR A 63 -8.82 7.58 4.02
N MET A 64 -7.98 7.79 3.00
CA MET A 64 -6.55 7.50 3.05
C MET A 64 -5.82 8.47 3.98
N ALA A 65 -6.10 9.77 3.86
CA ALA A 65 -5.54 10.80 4.73
C ALA A 65 -5.94 10.59 6.20
N ARG A 66 -7.21 10.22 6.46
CA ARG A 66 -7.68 9.85 7.80
C ARG A 66 -6.92 8.65 8.36
N SER A 67 -6.67 7.64 7.53
CA SER A 67 -5.89 6.45 7.90
C SER A 67 -4.44 6.79 8.22
N TRP A 68 -3.83 7.65 7.41
CA TRP A 68 -2.47 8.16 7.62
C TRP A 68 -2.34 8.89 8.95
N LYS A 69 -3.31 9.77 9.25
CA LYS A 69 -3.41 10.53 10.50
C LYS A 69 -3.94 9.70 11.68
N LYS A 70 -4.15 8.39 11.51
CA LYS A 70 -4.65 7.48 12.55
C LYS A 70 -5.93 8.00 13.26
N GLU A 71 -6.79 8.71 12.53
CA GLU A 71 -8.01 9.36 13.03
C GLU A 71 -9.22 8.41 13.11
N TRP A 72 -8.99 7.09 12.99
CA TRP A 72 -10.04 6.09 13.14
C TRP A 72 -10.24 5.81 14.62
N ARG A 73 -11.49 5.93 15.06
CA ARG A 73 -11.86 5.66 16.46
C ARG A 73 -11.68 4.17 16.74
N THR A 74 -10.86 3.85 17.73
CA THR A 74 -10.73 2.49 18.27
C THR A 74 -11.63 2.38 19.50
N PRO A 75 -12.60 1.44 19.52
CA PRO A 75 -13.42 1.21 20.70
C PRO A 75 -12.56 0.92 21.94
N GLY A 76 -12.90 1.52 23.08
CA GLY A 76 -12.15 1.36 24.33
C GLY A 76 -10.85 2.16 24.42
N LYS A 77 -10.55 3.02 23.43
CA LYS A 77 -9.42 3.94 23.50
C LYS A 77 -9.92 5.39 23.62
N GLU A 78 -9.43 6.09 24.64
CA GLU A 78 -9.86 7.46 24.95
C GLU A 78 -8.93 8.51 24.34
N GLU A 79 -7.66 8.17 24.14
CA GLU A 79 -6.65 9.08 23.60
C GLU A 79 -6.34 8.84 22.12
N ALA A 80 -5.85 9.88 21.45
CA ALA A 80 -5.39 9.80 20.08
C ALA A 80 -4.20 8.83 19.93
N GLU A 81 -4.09 8.20 18.76
CA GLU A 81 -2.92 7.40 18.44
C GLU A 81 -1.68 8.28 18.27
N TYR A 82 -0.52 7.79 18.75
CA TYR A 82 0.75 8.47 18.51
C TYR A 82 1.00 8.65 17.01
N LEU A 83 1.27 9.90 16.62
CA LEU A 83 1.72 10.29 15.29
C LEU A 83 3.14 10.85 15.36
N PRO A 84 4.09 10.32 14.58
CA PRO A 84 5.40 10.95 14.45
C PRO A 84 5.28 12.39 13.96
N LYS A 85 6.10 13.30 14.48
CA LYS A 85 6.09 14.72 14.09
C LYS A 85 6.19 14.93 12.56
N LEU A 86 7.02 14.11 11.90
CA LEU A 86 7.24 14.17 10.45
C LEU A 86 6.09 13.55 9.62
N ALA A 87 5.04 13.02 10.24
CA ALA A 87 3.95 12.38 9.52
C ALA A 87 3.03 13.41 8.82
N LEU A 88 3.01 14.67 9.26
CA LEU A 88 2.08 15.68 8.74
C LEU A 88 2.68 16.59 7.66
N GLY A 89 4.00 16.54 7.44
CA GLY A 89 4.73 17.48 6.59
C GLY A 89 5.70 18.31 7.40
#